data_AF-A0A3D4LJ02-F1
#
_entry.id   AF-A0A3D4LJ02-F1
#
_cell.length_a   1.000
_cell.length_b   1.000
_cell.length_c   1.000
_cell.angle_alpha   90.00
_cell.angle_beta   90.00
_cell.angle_gamma   90.00
#
_symmetry.space_group_name_H-M   'P 1'
#
loop_
_entity.id
_entity.type
_entity.pdbx_description
1 polymer ?
#
loop_
_entity_poly.entity_id
_entity_poly.type
_entity_poly.pdbx_seq_one_letter_code
_entity_poly.pdbx_strand_id
1 'polypeptide(L)' 'MKDRLIRYSMQIAMLGQLLSLALITEKEFILIKNKLMQDYGVVSDLTS' A
#
# COMPACT_ATOMS: atom_id res chain seq x y z
N MET A 1 16.52 -6.96 0.98
CA MET A 1 15.12 -7.48 0.95
C MET A 1 14.32 -7.05 2.17
N LYS A 2 14.80 -7.31 3.41
CA LYS A 2 14.14 -6.87 4.65
C LYS A 2 13.81 -5.37 4.69
N ASP A 3 14.73 -4.50 4.30
CA ASP A 3 14.51 -3.04 4.35
C ASP A 3 13.45 -2.54 3.36
N ARG A 4 13.26 -3.25 2.22
CA ARG A 4 12.18 -2.93 1.28
C ARG A 4 10.83 -3.26 1.88
N LEU A 5 10.70 -4.42 2.52
CA LEU A 5 9.45 -4.82 3.16
C LEU A 5 9.09 -3.91 4.34
N ILE A 6 10.07 -3.48 5.13
CA ILE A 6 9.86 -2.49 6.21
C ILE A 6 9.34 -1.17 5.63
N ARG A 7 9.97 -0.65 4.56
CA ARG A 7 9.53 0.59 3.90
C ARG A 7 8.14 0.46 3.29
N TYR A 8 7.84 -0.67 2.66
CA TYR A 8 6.52 -0.98 2.13
C TYR A 8 5.45 -0.97 3.23
N SER A 9 5.68 -1.71 4.32
CA SER A 9 4.74 -1.75 5.45
C SER A 9 4.50 -0.37 6.06
N MET A 10 5.55 0.45 6.18
CA MET A 10 5.45 1.82 6.66
C MET A 10 4.60 2.70 5.72
N GLN A 11 4.81 2.59 4.41
CA GLN A 11 4.05 3.34 3.40
C GLN A 11 2.57 2.96 3.40
N ILE A 12 2.25 1.66 3.54
CA ILE A 12 0.86 1.20 3.65
C ILE A 12 0.20 1.72 4.95
N ALA A 13 0.93 1.72 6.07
CA ALA A 13 0.42 2.25 7.33
C ALA A 13 0.13 3.76 7.24
N MET A 14 1.02 4.55 6.63
CA MET A 14 0.79 5.98 6.39
C MET A 14 -0.40 6.22 5.45
N LEU A 15 -0.54 5.41 4.40
CA LEU A 15 -1.67 5.49 3.48
C LEU A 15 -3.00 5.22 4.21
N GLY A 16 -3.02 4.27 5.15
CA GLY A 16 -4.16 4.02 6.03
C GLY A 16 -4.48 5.19 6.96
N GLN A 17 -3.46 5.88 7.49
CA GLN A 17 -3.66 7.09 8.30
C GLN A 17 -4.27 8.22 7.48
N LEU A 18 -3.83 8.43 6.24
CA LEU A 18 -4.40 9.45 5.34
C LEU A 18 -5.88 9.18 5.06
N LEU A 19 -6.26 7.91 4.86
CA LEU A 19 -7.65 7.51 4.67
C LEU A 19 -8.47 7.73 5.95
N SER A 20 -7.91 7.38 7.12
CA SER A 20 -8.57 7.60 8.41
C SER A 20 -8.81 9.08 8.72
N LEU A 21 -7.94 9.96 8.21
CA LEU A 21 -8.10 11.41 8.32
C LEU A 21 -8.94 12.01 7.18
N ALA A 22 -9.52 11.17 6.31
CA ALA A 22 -10.27 11.56 5.12
C ALA A 22 -9.51 12.53 4.18
N LEU A 23 -8.17 12.48 4.20
CA LEU A 23 -7.30 13.27 3.32
C LEU A 23 -7.18 12.67 1.92
N ILE A 24 -7.55 11.39 1.79
CA ILE A 24 -7.67 10.66 0.53
C ILE A 24 -8.97 9.87 0.54
N THR A 25 -9.46 9.55 -0.65
CA THR A 25 -10.63 8.69 -0.85
C THR A 25 -10.24 7.22 -0.87
N GLU A 26 -11.23 6.34 -0.65
CA GLU A 26 -11.04 4.89 -0.75
C GLU A 26 -10.54 4.46 -2.15
N LYS A 27 -10.99 5.14 -3.20
CA LYS A 27 -10.52 4.91 -4.58
C LYS A 27 -9.04 5.23 -4.74
N GLU A 28 -8.59 6.35 -4.19
CA GLU A 28 -7.17 6.75 -4.22
C GLU A 28 -6.32 5.81 -3.38
N PHE A 29 -6.81 5.40 -2.21
CA PHE A 29 -6.17 4.40 -1.37
C PHE A 29 -5.90 3.10 -2.13
N ILE A 30 -6.92 2.54 -2.81
CA ILE A 30 -6.79 1.29 -3.58
C ILE A 30 -5.79 1.46 -4.73
N LEU A 31 -5.84 2.58 -5.46
CA LEU A 31 -4.98 2.83 -6.61
C LEU A 31 -3.50 2.97 -6.19
N ILE A 32 -3.23 3.71 -5.11
CA ILE A 32 -1.88 3.88 -4.57
C ILE A 32 -1.37 2.58 -3.95
N LYS A 33 -2.20 1.85 -3.21
CA LYS A 33 -1.85 0.52 -2.66
C LYS A 33 -1.45 -0.45 -3.76
N ASN A 34 -2.23 -0.56 -4.83
CA ASN A 34 -1.92 -1.46 -5.95
C ASN A 34 -0.61 -1.07 -6.65
N LYS A 35 -0.35 0.23 -6.80
CA LYS A 35 0.92 0.72 -7.36
C LYS A 35 2.11 0.38 -6.45
N LEU A 36 1.99 0.60 -5.14
CA LEU A 36 3.01 0.22 -4.15
C LEU A 36 3.27 -1.28 -4.16
N MET A 37 2.23 -2.10 -4.31
CA MET A 37 2.37 -3.55 -4.42
C MET A 37 3.21 -3.93 -5.66
N GLN A 38 2.91 -3.35 -6.83
CA GLN A 38 3.71 -3.57 -8.04
C GLN A 38 5.15 -3.05 -7.92
N ASP A 39 5.35 -1.85 -7.40
CA ASP A 39 6.68 -1.22 -7.24
C ASP A 39 7.61 -2.04 -6.33
N TYR A 40 7.04 -2.66 -5.30
CA TYR A 40 7.78 -3.54 -4.39
C TYR A 40 7.86 -4.99 -4.85
N GLY A 41 7.22 -5.35 -5.98
CA GLY A 41 7.11 -6.72 -6.46
C GLY A 41 6.31 -7.62 -5.51
N VAL A 42 5.47 -7.02 -4.66
CA VAL A 42 4.50 -7.72 -3.82
C VAL A 42 3.32 -8.06 -4.72
N VAL A 43 3.44 -9.18 -5.42
CA VAL A 43 2.30 -9.74 -6.14
C VAL A 43 1.30 -10.13 -5.06
N SER A 44 0.16 -9.47 -5.02
CA SER A 44 -0.99 -9.95 -4.25
C SER A 44 -1.19 -11.40 -4.66
N ASP A 45 -1.17 -12.32 -3.71
CA ASP A 45 -1.79 -13.65 -3.84
C ASP A 45 -3.25 -13.43 -4.27
N LEU A 46 -3.47 -13.26 -5.57
CA LEU A 46 -4.78 -13.44 -6.18
C LEU A 46 -4.82 -14.91 -6.59
N THR A 47 -5.60 -15.67 -5.82
CA THR A 47 -6.26 -16.94 -6.16
C THR A 47 -5.38 -18.19 -6.28
N SER A 48 -5.42 -19.06 -5.26
CA SER A 48 -5.80 -20.47 -5.46
C SER A 48 -7.25 -20.66 -5.08
#